data_AF-A0A7V6YE66-F1
#
_entry.id   AF-A0A7V6YE66-F1
#
_cell.length_a   1.000
_cell.length_b   1.000
_cell.length_c   1.000
_cell.angle_alpha   90.00
_cell.angle_beta   90.00
_cell.angle_gamma   90.00
#
_symmetry.space_group_name_H-M   'P 1'
#
loop_
_entity.id
_entity.type
_entity.pdbx_description
1 polymer ?
#
loop_
_entity_poly.entity_id
_entity_poly.type
_entity_poly.pdbx_seq_one_letter_code
_entity_poly.pdbx_strand_id
1 'polypeptide(L)' 'MDVFSIEEGYIMIKYQEDCQSCYLCVYECPSGAIRVDPQRPVDVFDVYDREFCENR' A
#
# COMPACT_ATOMS: atom_id res chain seq x y z
N MET A 1 -10.62 2.80 -12.10
CA MET A 1 -10.22 2.19 -10.81
C MET A 1 -9.35 3.23 -10.11
N ASP A 2 -9.71 3.61 -8.88
CA ASP A 2 -9.07 4.71 -8.14
C ASP A 2 -8.11 4.14 -7.08
N VAL A 3 -6.82 4.05 -7.42
CA VAL A 3 -5.76 3.45 -6.56
C VAL A 3 -4.89 4.52 -5.90
N PHE A 4 -4.86 5.74 -6.43
CA PHE A 4 -3.95 6.80 -6.01
C PHE A 4 -4.69 7.88 -5.20
N SER A 5 -4.12 8.31 -4.08
CA SER A 5 -4.54 9.49 -3.33
C SER A 5 -3.47 10.59 -3.42
N ILE A 6 -3.89 11.86 -3.25
CA ILE A 6 -2.97 12.99 -3.10
C ILE A 6 -3.02 13.46 -1.65
N GLU A 7 -1.88 13.39 -0.97
CA GLU A 7 -1.73 13.76 0.44
C GLU A 7 -0.50 14.65 0.58
N GLU A 8 -0.68 15.87 1.10
CA GLU A 8 0.41 16.85 1.29
C GLU A 8 1.27 17.13 0.03
N GLY A 9 0.70 16.94 -1.16
CA GLY A 9 1.40 17.10 -2.44
C GLY A 9 2.18 15.87 -2.91
N TYR A 10 2.11 14.76 -2.17
CA TYR A 10 2.63 13.46 -2.58
C TYR A 10 1.52 12.57 -3.14
N ILE A 11 1.88 11.72 -4.09
CA ILE A 11 0.99 10.66 -4.60
C ILE A 11 1.21 9.43 -3.74
N MET A 12 0.15 8.97 -3.09
CA MET A 12 0.15 7.81 -2.20
C MET A 12 -0.74 6.70 -2.77
N ILE A 13 -0.47 5.45 -2.40
CA ILE A 13 -1.41 4.35 -2.65
C ILE A 13 -2.50 4.42 -1.59
N LYS A 14 -3.75 4.52 -2.04
CA LYS A 14 -4.93 4.73 -1.19
C LYS A 14 -5.21 3.56 -0.25
N TYR A 15 -4.96 2.33 -0.71
CA TYR A 15 -5.19 1.08 0.03
C TYR A 15 -3.84 0.37 0.23
N GLN A 16 -3.08 0.79 1.23
CA GLN A 16 -1.71 0.29 1.45
C GLN A 16 -1.68 -1.15 1.96
N GLU A 17 -2.73 -1.58 2.67
CA GLU A 17 -2.96 -2.96 3.07
C GLU A 17 -3.06 -3.90 1.85
N ASP A 18 -3.64 -3.42 0.74
CA ASP A 18 -3.86 -4.21 -0.48
C ASP A 18 -2.67 -4.18 -1.45
N CYS A 19 -1.71 -3.28 -1.24
CA CYS A 19 -0.54 -3.14 -2.12
C CYS A 19 0.26 -4.45 -2.16
N GLN A 20 0.41 -5.09 -3.32
CA GLN A 20 1.16 -6.36 -3.43
C GLN A 20 2.66 -6.17 -3.67
N SER A 21 3.17 -4.93 -3.55
CA SER A 21 4.57 -4.60 -3.84
C SER A 21 5.04 -5.12 -5.22
N CYS A 22 4.16 -5.04 -6.23
CA CYS A 22 4.43 -5.57 -7.58
C CYS A 22 5.28 -4.65 -8.46
N TYR A 23 5.58 -3.43 -7.99
CA TYR A 23 6.37 -2.40 -8.68
C TYR A 23 5.80 -1.87 -10.01
N LEU A 24 4.59 -2.28 -10.43
CA LEU A 24 3.98 -1.78 -11.66
C LEU A 24 3.79 -0.26 -11.65
N CYS A 25 3.42 0.34 -10.53
CA CYS A 25 3.27 1.79 -10.43
C CYS A 25 4.60 2.56 -10.65
N VAL A 26 5.74 1.98 -10.28
CA VAL A 26 7.06 2.57 -10.52
C VAL A 26 7.43 2.42 -11.99
N TYR A 27 7.21 1.23 -12.56
CA TYR A 27 7.51 0.92 -13.96
C TYR A 27 6.69 1.78 -14.94
N GLU A 28 5.40 1.94 -14.66
CA GLU A 28 4.47 2.70 -15.51
C GLU A 28 4.60 4.22 -15.35
N CYS A 29 5.31 4.72 -14.33
CA CYS A 29 5.42 6.14 -14.08
C CYS A 29 6.57 6.76 -14.90
N PRO A 30 6.30 7.48 -16.01
CA PRO A 30 7.36 8.01 -16.87
C PRO A 30 8.16 9.13 -16.20
N SER A 31 7.57 9.84 -15.23
CA SER A 31 8.24 10.91 -14.50
C SER A 31 9.08 10.41 -13.33
N GLY A 32 8.96 9.12 -12.95
CA GLY A 32 9.64 8.58 -11.78
C GLY A 32 9.16 9.17 -10.45
N ALA A 33 7.91 9.69 -10.39
CA ALA A 33 7.36 10.32 -9.20
C ALA A 33 6.97 9.33 -8.08
N ILE A 34 6.87 8.03 -8.40
CA ILE A 34 6.43 6.99 -7.47
C ILE A 34 7.63 6.14 -7.04
N ARG A 35 7.74 5.89 -5.73
CA ARG A 35 8.70 4.93 -5.14
C ARG A 35 7.96 3.93 -4.24
N VAL A 36 8.45 2.70 -4.19
CA VAL A 36 7.99 1.69 -3.23
C VAL A 36 9.01 1.62 -2.11
N ASP A 37 8.56 1.85 -0.87
CA ASP A 37 9.40 1.72 0.31
C ASP A 37 9.53 0.24 0.71
N PRO A 38 10.74 -0.24 1.08
CA PRO A 38 10.91 -1.62 1.54
C PRO A 38 10.20 -1.90 2.87
N GLN A 39 9.94 -0.87 3.69
CA GLN A 39 9.15 -1.01 4.90
C GLN A 39 7.66 -0.81 4.60
N ARG A 40 6.84 -1.79 5.00
CA ARG A 40 5.39 -1.60 5.05
C ARG A 40 5.02 -0.96 6.39
N PRO A 41 4.09 0.01 6.39
CA PRO A 41 3.62 0.62 7.64
C PRO A 41 2.67 -0.28 8.44
N VAL A 42 2.23 -1.40 7.85
CA VAL A 42 1.31 -2.36 8.46
C VAL A 42 2.02 -3.70 8.59
N ASP A 43 1.96 -4.31 9.77
CA ASP A 43 2.49 -5.64 10.01
C ASP A 43 1.58 -6.71 9.37
N VAL A 44 2.17 -7.77 8.82
CA VAL A 44 1.41 -8.84 8.15
C VAL A 44 0.49 -9.58 9.11
N PHE A 45 0.83 -9.68 10.39
CA PHE A 45 -0.04 -10.26 11.41
C PHE A 45 -1.27 -9.38 11.64
N ASP A 46 -1.13 -8.06 11.67
CA ASP A 46 -2.24 -7.11 11.86
C ASP A 46 -3.26 -7.13 10.69
N VAL A 47 -2.80 -7.42 9.47
CA VAL A 47 -3.68 -7.50 8.28
C VAL A 47 -4.60 -8.72 8.33
N TYR A 48 -4.12 -9.86 8.87
CA TYR A 48 -4.85 -11.13 8.89
C TYR A 48 -5.50 -11.47 10.25
N ASP A 49 -5.17 -10.77 11.34
CA ASP A 49 -5.70 -11.09 12.69
C ASP A 49 -7.14 -10.58 12.97
N ARG A 50 -7.84 -10.00 11.99
CA ARG A 50 -9.22 -9.53 12.18
C ARG A 50 -10.28 -10.64 12.39
N GLU A 51 -9.91 -11.92 12.41
CA GLU A 51 -10.85 -13.02 12.68
C GLU A 51 -10.44 -14.05 13.74
N PHE A 52 -9.31 -13.90 14.46
CA PHE A 52 -8.89 -14.93 15.43
C PHE A 52 -9.14 -14.59 16.91
N CYS A 53 -9.62 -13.38 17.24
CA CYS A 53 -9.82 -12.94 18.63
C CYS A 53 -11.28 -12.98 19.13
N GLU A 54 -12.29 -13.09 18.27
CA GLU A 54 -13.70 -13.12 18.73
C GLU A 54 -14.26 -14.54 18.99
N ASN A 55 -13.48 -15.60 18.76
CA ASN A 55 -13.88 -16.99 19.02
C ASN A 55 -12.84 -17.80 19.84
N ARG A 56 -12.23 -17.18 20.85
CA ARG A 56 -11.51 -17.91 21.91
C ARG A 56 -12.17 -17.71 23.27
#